data_AF-A0A2N3GB27-F1
#
_entry.id   AF-A0A2N3GB27-F1
#
_cell.length_a   1.000
_cell.length_b   1.000
_cell.length_c   1.000
_cell.angle_alpha   90.00
_cell.angle_beta   90.00
_cell.angle_gamma   90.00
#
_symmetry.space_group_name_H-M   'P 1'
#
loop_
_entity.id
_entity.type
_entity.pdbx_description
1 polymer ?
#
loop_
_entity_poly.entity_id
_entity_poly.type
_entity_poly.pdbx_seq_one_letter_code
_entity_poly.pdbx_strand_id
1 'polypeptide(L)'
;MPDVAGRDIEELLGALGAELESAACPHVGLCVIGGAALGMLGLVDRPTKDVDVVASLEESAAGIQVHALAALPDMVAKAASEVAEQFGIEGWWINVGPSSLLDIGLPGGFESRLTP
;
A
#
# COMPACT_ATOMS: atom_id res chain seq x y z
N MET A 1 4.96 19.09 2.55
CA MET A 1 4.61 19.00 1.11
C MET A 1 3.09 18.82 1.02
N PRO A 2 2.42 18.92 -0.14
CA PRO A 2 1.04 18.47 -0.23
C PRO A 2 0.92 16.96 0.01
N ASP A 3 -0.22 16.52 0.52
CA ASP A 3 -0.57 15.09 0.61
C ASP A 3 -1.01 14.55 -0.78
N VAL A 4 -1.52 13.31 -0.84
CA VAL A 4 -1.99 12.72 -2.10
C VAL A 4 -3.44 13.07 -2.46
N ALA A 5 -4.08 13.99 -1.73
CA ALA A 5 -5.47 14.34 -2.01
C ALA A 5 -5.64 14.93 -3.41
N GLY A 6 -6.58 14.36 -4.18
CA GLY A 6 -6.85 14.76 -5.56
C GLY A 6 -5.78 14.33 -6.56
N ARG A 7 -4.83 13.49 -6.16
CA ARG A 7 -3.89 12.80 -7.05
C ARG A 7 -4.49 11.48 -7.53
N ASP A 8 -3.98 11.01 -8.66
CA ASP A 8 -4.25 9.66 -9.13
C ASP A 8 -3.40 8.68 -8.33
N ILE A 9 -4.04 7.88 -7.47
CA ILE A 9 -3.36 6.90 -6.62
C ILE A 9 -2.78 5.76 -7.47
N GLU A 10 -3.42 5.40 -8.58
CA GLU A 10 -2.90 4.37 -9.49
C GLU A 10 -1.61 4.85 -10.16
N GLU A 11 -1.54 6.13 -10.52
CA GLU A 11 -0.30 6.74 -11.05
C GLU A 11 0.85 6.65 -10.03
N LEU A 12 0.59 7.00 -8.77
CA LEU A 12 1.60 6.95 -7.71
C LEU A 12 2.06 5.52 -7.40
N LEU A 13 1.12 4.56 -7.35
CA LEU A 13 1.45 3.14 -7.14
C LEU A 13 2.17 2.55 -8.35
N GLY A 14 1.82 2.98 -9.56
CA GLY A 14 2.52 2.62 -10.79
C GLY A 14 3.97 3.12 -10.79
N ALA A 15 4.19 4.37 -10.37
CA ALA A 15 5.53 4.92 -10.21
C ALA A 15 6.33 4.16 -9.13
N LEU A 16 5.71 3.84 -8.00
CA LEU A 16 6.33 3.01 -6.95
C LEU A 16 6.74 1.64 -7.48
N GLY A 17 5.88 0.98 -8.26
CA GLY A 17 6.19 -0.28 -8.93
C GLY A 17 7.40 -0.16 -9.85
N ALA A 18 7.46 0.89 -10.66
CA ALA A 18 8.58 1.14 -11.57
C ALA A 18 9.91 1.36 -10.84
N GLU A 19 9.92 2.11 -9.73
CA GLU A 19 11.11 2.29 -8.90
C GLU A 19 11.58 0.98 -8.25
N LEU A 20 10.64 0.15 -7.78
CA LEU A 20 10.95 -1.17 -7.21
C LEU A 20 11.53 -2.13 -8.26
N GLU A 21 10.98 -2.15 -9.48
CA GLU A 21 11.51 -2.93 -10.60
C GLU A 21 12.91 -2.48 -10.99
N SER A 22 13.13 -1.17 -11.10
CA SER A 22 14.43 -0.56 -11.40
C SER A 22 15.50 -0.94 -10.35
N ALA A 23 15.09 -1.01 -9.08
CA ALA A 23 15.94 -1.44 -7.97
C ALA A 23 16.14 -2.97 -7.88
N ALA A 24 15.59 -3.76 -8.82
CA ALA A 24 15.56 -5.22 -8.77
C ALA A 24 15.01 -5.76 -7.44
N CYS A 25 13.99 -5.10 -6.89
CA CYS A 25 13.34 -5.53 -5.67
C CYS A 25 12.63 -6.88 -5.90
N PRO A 26 12.77 -7.85 -4.98
CA PRO A 26 11.91 -9.03 -4.99
C PRO A 26 10.43 -8.62 -4.95
N HIS A 27 9.57 -9.50 -5.44
CA HIS A 27 8.13 -9.24 -5.37
C HIS A 27 7.69 -8.99 -3.92
N VAL A 28 6.95 -7.90 -3.70
CA VAL A 28 6.38 -7.55 -2.40
C VAL A 28 4.87 -7.43 -2.55
N GLY A 29 4.13 -8.31 -1.89
CA GLY A 29 2.69 -8.15 -1.74
C GLY A 29 2.38 -7.21 -0.58
N LEU A 30 1.52 -6.21 -0.80
CA LEU A 30 1.04 -5.29 0.23
C LEU A 30 -0.49 -5.26 0.22
N CYS A 31 -1.11 -5.33 1.38
CA CYS A 31 -2.54 -5.18 1.53
C CYS A 31 -2.90 -3.73 1.88
N VAL A 32 -3.49 -3.03 0.92
CA VAL A 32 -3.99 -1.66 1.10
C VAL A 32 -5.43 -1.69 1.59
N ILE A 33 -5.76 -0.82 2.55
CA ILE A 33 -7.12 -0.63 3.06
C ILE A 33 -7.52 0.85 3.03
N GLY A 34 -8.66 1.20 3.64
CA GLY A 34 -9.04 2.59 3.86
C GLY A 34 -9.48 3.33 2.60
N GLY A 35 -9.25 4.65 2.59
CA GLY A 35 -9.73 5.54 1.52
C GLY A 35 -9.14 5.20 0.15
N ALA A 36 -7.84 4.93 0.10
CA ALA A 36 -7.13 4.54 -1.12
C ALA A 36 -7.73 3.26 -1.75
N ALA A 37 -7.89 2.20 -0.94
CA ALA A 37 -8.49 0.94 -1.43
C ALA A 37 -9.92 1.14 -1.94
N LEU A 38 -10.77 1.87 -1.20
CA LEU A 38 -12.15 2.13 -1.62
C LEU A 38 -12.24 2.94 -2.92
N GLY A 39 -11.32 3.89 -3.11
CA GLY A 39 -11.22 4.70 -4.33
C GLY A 39 -10.80 3.86 -5.53
N MET A 40 -9.73 3.08 -5.40
CA MET A 40 -9.24 2.18 -6.46
C MET A 40 -10.28 1.11 -6.85
N LEU A 41 -11.07 0.62 -5.89
CA LEU A 41 -12.17 -0.32 -6.16
C LEU A 41 -13.40 0.36 -6.80
N GLY A 42 -13.38 1.67 -7.03
CA GLY A 42 -14.51 2.43 -7.58
C GLY A 42 -15.72 2.48 -6.64
N LEU A 43 -15.54 2.20 -5.35
CA LEU A 43 -16.63 2.15 -4.36
C LEU A 43 -16.96 3.54 -3.81
N VAL A 44 -16.02 4.47 -3.86
CA VAL A 44 -16.20 5.87 -3.44
C VAL A 44 -15.48 6.81 -4.40
N ASP A 45 -16.05 8.00 -4.60
CA ASP A 45 -15.40 9.12 -5.30
C ASP A 45 -15.12 10.24 -4.29
N ARG A 46 -14.01 10.09 -3.55
CA ARG A 46 -13.52 11.08 -2.60
C ARG A 46 -11.99 11.04 -2.54
N PRO A 47 -11.32 12.18 -2.29
CA PRO A 47 -9.88 12.19 -2.07
C PRO A 47 -9.48 11.42 -0.80
N THR A 48 -8.30 10.80 -0.83
CA THR A 48 -7.59 10.24 0.34
C THR A 48 -6.31 11.05 0.58
N LYS A 49 -5.82 11.09 1.81
CA LYS A 49 -4.58 11.82 2.13
C LYS A 49 -3.33 10.96 1.98
N ASP A 50 -3.53 9.64 2.00
CA ASP A 50 -2.51 8.62 2.09
C ASP A 50 -3.03 7.25 1.62
N VAL A 51 -2.10 6.33 1.47
CA VAL A 51 -2.25 4.90 1.20
C VAL A 51 -1.92 4.14 2.48
N ASP A 52 -2.93 3.50 3.05
CA ASP A 52 -2.83 2.76 4.30
C ASP A 52 -2.55 1.27 4.03
N VAL A 53 -1.41 0.77 4.47
CA VAL A 53 -1.02 -0.65 4.37
C VAL A 53 -1.27 -1.35 5.70
N VAL A 54 -2.08 -2.40 5.69
CA VAL A 54 -2.39 -3.18 6.90
C VAL A 54 -1.47 -4.39 7.09
N ALA A 55 -0.95 -4.94 5.99
CA ALA A 55 -0.18 -6.18 6.01
C ALA A 55 0.72 -6.32 4.78
N SER A 56 1.75 -7.16 4.87
CA SER A 56 2.38 -7.75 3.69
C SER A 56 1.71 -9.08 3.34
N LEU A 57 1.75 -9.43 2.07
CA LEU A 57 1.17 -10.64 1.51
C LEU A 57 2.29 -11.49 0.92
N GLU A 58 2.31 -12.77 1.27
CA GLU A 58 3.17 -13.78 0.64
C GLU A 58 2.28 -14.77 -0.10
N GLU A 59 2.41 -14.84 -1.42
CA GLU A 59 1.68 -15.81 -2.24
C GLU A 59 2.49 -17.10 -2.37
N SER A 60 1.85 -18.23 -2.07
CA SER A 60 2.45 -19.55 -2.18
C SER A 60 1.47 -20.56 -2.78
N ALA A 61 1.94 -21.77 -3.09
CA ALA A 61 1.06 -22.87 -3.51
C ALA A 61 -0.03 -23.23 -2.49
N ALA A 62 0.14 -22.83 -1.22
CA ALA A 62 -0.84 -23.05 -0.15
C ALA A 62 -1.88 -21.91 -0.03
N GLY A 63 -1.76 -20.86 -0.84
CA GLY A 63 -2.58 -19.65 -0.80
C GLY A 63 -1.80 -18.40 -0.37
N ILE A 64 -2.53 -17.35 -0.06
CA ILE A 64 -1.98 -16.06 0.38
C ILE A 64 -1.83 -16.07 1.90
N GLN A 65 -0.63 -15.77 2.38
CA GLN A 65 -0.34 -15.58 3.80
C GLN A 65 -0.27 -14.08 4.12
N VAL A 66 -0.93 -13.68 5.21
CA VAL A 66 -1.01 -12.29 5.65
C VAL A 66 -0.09 -12.10 6.84
N HIS A 67 0.84 -11.14 6.74
CA HIS A 67 1.84 -10.86 7.76
C HIS A 67 1.75 -9.41 8.25
N ALA A 68 1.87 -9.22 9.56
CA ALA A 68 1.93 -7.87 10.14
C ALA A 68 3.22 -7.15 9.78
N LEU A 69 3.14 -5.82 9.67
CA LEU A 69 4.26 -4.95 9.35
C LEU A 69 4.51 -3.96 10.49
N ALA A 70 5.69 -4.03 11.11
CA ALA A 70 6.13 -2.98 12.03
C ALA A 70 6.60 -1.71 11.28
N ALA A 71 7.06 -1.88 10.03
CA ALA A 71 7.49 -0.83 9.11
C ALA A 71 7.33 -1.34 7.67
N LEU A 72 7.35 -0.42 6.69
CA LEU A 72 7.51 -0.80 5.29
C LEU A 72 8.87 -1.49 5.10
N PRO A 73 8.98 -2.51 4.23
CA PRO A 73 10.28 -3.06 3.85
C PRO A 73 11.22 -1.97 3.32
N ASP A 74 12.50 -2.02 3.66
CA ASP A 74 13.46 -0.94 3.37
C ASP A 74 13.46 -0.49 1.90
N MET A 75 13.37 -1.44 0.96
CA MET A 75 13.32 -1.12 -0.48
C MET A 75 12.02 -0.40 -0.87
N VAL A 76 10.89 -0.78 -0.28
CA VAL A 76 9.59 -0.11 -0.48
C VAL A 76 9.62 1.29 0.13
N ALA A 77 10.15 1.44 1.35
CA ALA A 77 10.27 2.74 1.99
C ALA A 77 11.15 3.70 1.17
N LYS A 78 12.27 3.20 0.64
CA LYS A 78 13.17 3.98 -0.22
C LYS A 78 12.49 4.40 -1.53
N ALA A 79 11.90 3.46 -2.25
CA ALA A 79 11.20 3.74 -3.51
C ALA A 79 10.01 4.70 -3.29
N ALA A 80 9.26 4.54 -2.21
CA ALA A 80 8.18 5.46 -1.84
C ALA A 80 8.68 6.89 -1.58
N SER A 81 9.87 7.04 -0.98
CA SER A 81 10.51 8.35 -0.80
C SER A 81 10.91 8.96 -2.14
N GLU A 82 11.44 8.17 -3.08
CA GLU A 82 11.83 8.63 -4.42
C GLU A 82 10.60 9.11 -5.22
N VAL A 83 9.49 8.36 -5.17
CA VAL A 83 8.20 8.78 -5.75
C VAL A 83 7.68 10.06 -5.09
N ALA A 84 7.79 10.17 -3.76
CA ALA A 84 7.34 11.37 -3.07
C ALA A 84 8.08 12.63 -3.55
N GLU A 85 9.39 12.53 -3.73
CA GLU A 85 10.21 13.60 -4.28
C GLU A 85 9.83 13.93 -5.73
N GLN A 86 9.64 12.91 -6.58
CA GLN A 86 9.28 13.06 -7.98
C GLN A 86 7.94 13.78 -8.17
N PHE A 87 6.93 13.44 -7.37
CA PHE A 87 5.58 14.01 -7.44
C PHE A 87 5.38 15.23 -6.54
N GLY A 88 6.40 15.59 -5.75
CA GLY A 88 6.37 16.71 -4.81
C GLY A 88 5.31 16.54 -3.72
N ILE A 89 5.12 15.32 -3.20
CA ILE A 89 4.15 14.96 -2.16
C ILE A 89 4.85 14.59 -0.84
N GLU A 90 4.10 14.43 0.23
CA GLU A 90 4.66 14.06 1.54
C GLU A 90 5.25 12.64 1.52
N GLY A 91 6.44 12.44 2.11
CA GLY A 91 7.13 11.14 2.13
C GLY A 91 6.42 10.03 2.90
N TRP A 92 5.38 10.35 3.68
CA TRP A 92 4.54 9.40 4.41
C TRP A 92 3.24 9.05 3.67
N TRP A 93 3.12 9.40 2.38
CA TRP A 93 1.95 9.13 1.55
C TRP A 93 1.55 7.64 1.49
N ILE A 94 2.46 6.74 1.82
CA ILE A 94 2.20 5.33 2.10
C ILE A 94 2.69 4.99 3.50
N ASN A 95 1.87 4.32 4.31
CA ASN A 95 2.19 4.08 5.72
C ASN A 95 1.64 2.74 6.24
N VAL A 96 2.17 2.24 7.36
CA VAL A 96 1.73 1.00 8.02
C VAL A 96 0.94 1.24 9.31
N GLY A 97 0.38 2.45 9.47
CA GLY A 97 -0.40 2.86 10.63
C GLY A 97 -1.47 1.86 11.08
N PRO A 98 -2.26 1.25 10.18
CA PRO A 98 -3.28 0.29 10.58
C PRO A 98 -2.77 -1.12 10.85
N SER A 99 -1.46 -1.42 10.78
CA SER A 99 -0.98 -2.81 10.97
C SER A 99 -1.37 -3.40 12.33
N SER A 100 -1.59 -2.57 13.35
CA SER A 100 -2.10 -3.00 14.67
C SER A 100 -3.52 -3.57 14.64
N LEU A 101 -4.29 -3.37 13.56
CA LEU A 101 -5.60 -4.01 13.37
C LEU A 101 -5.49 -5.54 13.28
N LEU A 102 -4.32 -6.07 12.91
CA LEU A 102 -4.08 -7.51 12.90
C LEU A 102 -4.05 -8.11 14.31
N ASP A 103 -3.65 -7.33 15.33
CA ASP A 103 -3.56 -7.78 16.72
C ASP A 103 -4.93 -8.08 17.32
N ILE A 104 -5.96 -7.35 16.87
CA ILE A 104 -7.35 -7.53 17.29
C ILE A 104 -8.14 -8.44 16.35
N GLY A 105 -7.52 -8.86 15.24
CA GLY A 105 -8.13 -9.66 14.19
C GLY A 105 -8.92 -8.84 13.17
N LEU A 106 -8.93 -9.32 11.93
CA LEU A 106 -9.70 -8.71 10.84
C LEU A 106 -11.08 -9.35 10.71
N PRO A 107 -12.07 -8.65 10.11
CA PRO A 107 -13.41 -9.19 9.90
C PRO A 107 -13.37 -10.50 9.11
N GLY A 108 -14.24 -11.45 9.49
CA GLY A 108 -14.38 -12.74 8.80
C GLY A 108 -14.51 -12.61 7.28
N GLY A 109 -13.82 -13.51 6.56
CA GLY A 109 -13.75 -13.49 5.09
C GLY A 109 -12.86 -12.41 4.50
N PHE A 110 -12.01 -11.74 5.29
CA PHE A 110 -11.05 -10.74 4.79
C PHE A 110 -10.19 -11.28 3.64
N GLU A 111 -9.58 -12.45 3.82
CA GLU A 111 -8.69 -13.06 2.81
C GLU A 111 -9.43 -13.33 1.49
N SER A 112 -10.71 -13.72 1.55
CA SER A 112 -11.54 -13.95 0.36
C SER A 112 -11.93 -12.68 -0.41
N ARG A 113 -11.64 -11.50 0.14
CA ARG A 113 -11.91 -10.19 -0.49
C ARG A 113 -10.63 -9.52 -1.01
N LEU A 114 -9.47 -10.16 -0.88
CA LEU A 114 -8.24 -9.66 -1.49
C LEU A 114 -8.39 -9.66 -3.01
N THR A 115 -7.95 -8.57 -3.64
CA THR A 115 -7.82 -8.43 -5.08
C THR A 115 -6.36 -8.12 -5.40
N PRO A 116 -5.81 -8.69 -6.49
CA PRO A 116 -4.58 -8.20 -7.08
C PRO A 116 -4.75 -6.78 -7.63
#